data_AF-A0A2D6GMS8-F1
#
_entry.id   AF-A0A2D6GMS8-F1
#
_cell.length_a   1.000
_cell.length_b   1.000
_cell.length_c   1.000
_cell.angle_alpha   90.00
_cell.angle_beta   90.00
_cell.angle_gamma   90.00
#
_symmetry.space_group_name_H-M   'P 1'
#
loop_
_entity.id
_entity.type
_entity.pdbx_description
1 polymer ?
#
loop_
_entity_poly.entity_id
_entity_poly.type
_entity_poly.pdbx_seq_one_letter_code
_entity_poly.pdbx_strand_id
1 'polypeptide(L)' 'FLKENKILVRQMRPPISHTFRMSLRMMPDMQRFMEAYGRFLNT' A
#
# COMPACT_ATOMS: atom_id res chain seq x y z
N PHE A 1 3.74 8.72 -1.37
CA PHE A 1 3.07 7.88 -2.38
C PHE A 1 1.72 7.29 -1.95
N LEU A 2 1.65 6.23 -1.12
CA LEU A 2 0.37 5.55 -0.81
C LEU A 2 -0.68 6.47 -0.16
N LYS A 3 -0.27 7.27 0.83
CA LYS A 3 -1.13 8.26 1.51
C LYS A 3 -1.69 9.30 0.52
N GLU A 4 -0.89 9.77 -0.42
CA GLU A 4 -1.32 10.73 -1.47
C GLU A 4 -2.35 10.10 -2.42
N ASN A 5 -2.23 8.80 -2.67
CA ASN A 5 -3.23 8.02 -3.42
C ASN A 5 -4.48 7.64 -2.60
N LYS A 6 -4.63 8.22 -1.39
CA LYS A 6 -5.71 7.95 -0.43
C LYS A 6 -5.75 6.49 0.07
N ILE A 7 -4.60 5.82 0.09
CA ILE A 7 -4.44 4.47 0.62
C ILE A 7 -3.73 4.55 1.96
N LEU A 8 -4.43 4.16 3.03
CA LEU A 8 -3.87 4.12 4.38
C LEU A 8 -3.32 2.74 4.70
N VAL A 9 -2.06 2.70 5.12
CA VAL A 9 -1.37 1.49 5.59
C VAL A 9 -0.75 1.75 6.95
N ARG A 10 -0.50 0.68 7.73
CA ARG A 10 0.24 0.76 8.99
C ARG A 10 1.71 0.46 8.72
N GLN A 11 2.57 1.47 8.85
CA GLN A 11 4.01 1.25 8.80
C GLN A 11 4.45 0.34 9.96
N MET A 12 5.28 -0.66 9.66
CA MET A 12 5.83 -1.54 10.69
C MET A 12 7.02 -0.87 11.39
N ARG A 13 7.21 -1.21 12.66
CA ARG A 13 8.37 -0.81 13.48
C ARG A 13 9.36 -1.98 13.55
N PRO A 14 10.61 -1.76 13.99
CA PRO A 14 11.59 -2.84 14.18
C PRO A 14 11.02 -4.05 14.93
N PRO A 15 11.45 -5.29 14.60
CA PRO A 15 12.65 -5.63 13.81
C PRO A 15 12.44 -5.65 12.28
N ILE A 16 11.21 -5.56 11.78
CA ILE A 16 10.92 -5.65 10.34
C ILE A 16 10.78 -4.24 9.77
N SER A 17 11.90 -3.59 9.43
CA SER A 17 11.93 -2.28 8.77
C SER A 17 11.52 -2.38 7.30
N HIS A 18 11.27 -1.23 6.66
CA HIS A 18 10.90 -1.11 5.23
C HIS A 18 9.67 -1.93 4.80
N THR A 19 8.80 -2.26 5.75
CA THR A 19 7.53 -2.96 5.49
C THR A 19 6.36 -2.19 6.05
N PHE A 20 5.17 -2.52 5.55
CA PHE A 20 3.90 -2.03 6.07
C PHE A 20 2.90 -3.18 6.10
N ARG A 21 1.95 -3.07 7.03
CA ARG A 21 0.79 -3.95 7.12
C ARG A 21 -0.42 -3.21 6.54
N MET A 22 -1.14 -3.87 5.65
CA MET A 22 -2.44 -3.40 5.18
C MET A 22 -3.52 -4.43 5.53
N SER A 23 -4.74 -3.94 5.77
CA SER A 23 -5.91 -4.82 5.82
C SER A 23 -6.33 -5.15 4.40
N LEU A 24 -6.76 -6.40 4.17
CA LEU A 24 -7.47 -6.74 2.95
C LEU A 24 -8.84 -6.04 2.95
N ARG A 25 -9.22 -5.55 1.77
CA ARG A 25 -10.49 -4.87 1.51
C ARG A 25 -11.24 -5.60 0.39
N MET A 26 -12.38 -5.06 -0.01
CA MET A 26 -13.12 -5.58 -1.16
C MET A 26 -12.29 -5.49 -2.44
N MET A 27 -12.60 -6.33 -3.43
CA MET A 27 -11.86 -6.39 -4.69
C MET A 27 -11.64 -5.03 -5.37
N PRO A 28 -12.63 -4.11 -5.45
CA PRO A 28 -12.40 -2.79 -6.06
C PRO A 28 -11.32 -1.96 -5.35
N ASP A 29 -11.28 -2.01 -4.02
CA ASP A 29 -10.27 -1.30 -3.23
C ASP A 29 -8.88 -1.91 -3.44
N MET A 30 -8.81 -3.25 -3.52
CA MET A 30 -7.56 -3.96 -3.76
C MET A 30 -7.04 -3.72 -5.19
N GLN A 31 -7.91 -3.65 -6.20
CA GLN A 31 -7.53 -3.28 -7.57
C GLN A 31 -6.91 -1.88 -7.60
N ARG A 32 -7.56 -0.90 -6.96
CA ARG A 32 -7.03 0.47 -6.86
C ARG A 32 -5.65 0.50 -6.19
N PHE A 33 -5.43 -0.32 -5.17
CA PHE A 33 -4.11 -0.47 -4.56
C PHE A 33 -3.08 -1.01 -5.55
N MET A 34 -3.39 -2.10 -6.26
CA MET A 34 -2.47 -2.72 -7.22
C MET A 34 -2.10 -1.76 -8.36
N GLU A 35 -3.05 -0.99 -8.89
CA GLU A 35 -2.78 0.02 -9.93
C GLU A 35 -1.90 1.18 -9.43
N ALA A 36 -2.16 1.68 -8.22
CA ALA A 36 -1.33 2.72 -7.63
C ALA A 36 0.09 2.21 -7.37
N TYR A 37 0.21 1.02 -6.75
CA TYR A 37 1.50 0.44 -6.40
C TYR A 37 2.30 0.00 -7.64
N GLY A 38 1.64 -0.52 -8.67
CA GLY A 38 2.28 -0.86 -9.95
C GLY A 38 2.90 0.35 -10.64
N ARG A 39 2.23 1.51 -10.61
CA ARG A 39 2.81 2.77 -11.11
C ARG A 39 4.08 3.14 -10.35
N PHE A 40 4.06 3.03 -9.02
CA PHE A 40 5.24 3.29 -8.19
C PHE A 40 6.43 2.37 -8.51
N LEU A 41 6.19 1.08 -8.79
CA LEU A 41 7.25 0.12 -9.11
C LEU A 41 7.85 0.29 -10.51
N ASN A 42 7.09 0.87 -11.45
CA ASN A 42 7.54 1.14 -12.82
C ASN A 42 8.20 2.53 -12.96
N THR A 43 8.41 3.23 -11.84
CA THR A 43 9.13 4.51 -11.78
C THR A 43 10.52 4.27 -11.20
#